data_AF-A0A1B7LVG9-F1
#
_entry.id   AF-A0A1B7LVG9-F1
#
_cell.length_a   1.000
_cell.length_b   1.000
_cell.length_c   1.000
_cell.angle_alpha   90.00
_cell.angle_beta   90.00
_cell.angle_gamma   90.00
#
_symmetry.space_group_name_H-M   'P 1'
#
loop_
_entity.id
_entity.type
_entity.pdbx_description
1 polymer ?
#
loop_
_entity_poly.entity_id
_entity_poly.type
_entity_poly.pdbx_seq_one_letter_code
_entity_poly.pdbx_strand_id
1 'polypeptide(L)'
;MTQYLDDLAAFIHASPSPYHVTAQVAARAAEAGFTVVDDAPGDLPSQPGGYVLVRDGAVIAWRIPENQPEHPSFRIIGAHTDSPHLPGQTAAK
;
A
#
# COMPACT_ATOMS: atom_id res chain seq x y z
N MET A 1 5.23 -24.10 2.94
CA MET A 1 4.10 -23.55 3.73
C MET A 1 4.58 -22.52 4.74
N THR A 2 5.72 -22.71 5.39
CA THR A 2 6.29 -21.75 6.37
C THR A 2 6.72 -20.41 5.76
N GLN A 3 7.19 -20.39 4.50
CA GLN A 3 7.64 -19.15 3.84
C GLN A 3 6.63 -17.98 3.89
N TYR A 4 5.34 -18.23 3.70
CA TYR A 4 4.32 -17.17 3.79
C TYR A 4 4.10 -16.68 5.22
N LEU A 5 4.23 -17.57 6.21
CA LEU A 5 4.13 -17.20 7.63
C LEU A 5 5.36 -16.44 8.09
N ASP A 6 6.55 -16.85 7.64
CA ASP A 6 7.82 -16.19 7.94
C ASP A 6 7.85 -14.77 7.35
N ASP A 7 7.41 -14.60 6.10
CA ASP A 7 7.30 -13.29 5.46
C ASP A 7 6.24 -12.40 6.13
N LEU A 8 5.09 -12.96 6.49
CA LEU A 8 4.06 -12.22 7.23
C LEU A 8 4.58 -11.77 8.61
N ALA A 9 5.29 -12.64 9.33
CA ALA A 9 5.88 -12.29 10.62
C ALA A 9 6.92 -11.18 10.48
N ALA A 10 7.78 -11.24 9.45
CA ALA A 10 8.74 -10.19 9.14
C ALA A 10 8.06 -8.86 8.78
N PHE A 11 6.98 -8.91 7.97
CA PHE A 11 6.18 -7.74 7.62
C PHE A 11 5.55 -7.08 8.86
N ILE A 12 4.96 -7.88 9.75
CA ILE A 12 4.38 -7.39 11.02
C ILE A 12 5.47 -6.75 11.89
N HIS A 13 6.62 -7.42 12.05
CA HIS A 13 7.72 -6.90 12.87
C HIS A 13 8.27 -5.56 12.35
N ALA A 14 8.35 -5.40 11.03
CA ALA A 14 8.81 -4.17 10.38
C ALA A 14 7.75 -3.04 10.36
N SER A 15 6.53 -3.30 10.83
CA SER A 15 5.38 -2.39 10.69
C SER A 15 4.76 -1.94 12.02
N PRO A 16 5.49 -1.25 12.92
CA PRO A 16 4.98 -0.87 14.24
C PRO A 16 3.91 0.24 14.24
N SER A 17 3.61 0.84 13.09
CA SER A 17 2.52 1.82 12.94
C SER A 17 1.94 1.79 11.52
N PRO A 18 0.75 2.39 11.28
CA PRO A 18 0.16 2.48 9.94
C PRO A 18 1.11 3.09 8.90
N TYR A 19 1.92 4.07 9.30
CA TYR A 19 2.92 4.69 8.43
C TYR A 19 4.03 3.71 8.01
N HIS A 20 4.42 2.79 8.90
CA HIS A 20 5.38 1.75 8.55
C HIS A 20 4.73 0.68 7.65
N VAL A 21 3.46 0.32 7.90
CA VAL A 21 2.70 -0.59 7.04
C VAL A 21 2.68 -0.06 5.60
N THR A 22 2.29 1.21 5.42
CA THR A 22 2.21 1.79 4.07
C THR A 22 3.57 1.92 3.40
N ALA A 23 4.63 2.25 4.14
CA ALA A 23 5.99 2.26 3.61
C ALA A 23 6.45 0.87 3.15
N GLN A 24 6.18 -0.18 3.94
CA GLN A 24 6.48 -1.57 3.57
C GLN A 24 5.70 -2.01 2.33
N VAL A 25 4.40 -1.67 2.24
CA VAL A 25 3.58 -1.97 1.06
C VAL A 25 4.11 -1.26 -0.18
N ALA A 26 4.45 0.03 -0.08
CA ALA A 26 5.01 0.79 -1.21
C ALA A 26 6.35 0.22 -1.68
N ALA A 27 7.25 -0.13 -0.76
CA ALA A 27 8.53 -0.75 -1.09
C ALA A 27 8.35 -2.09 -1.81
N ARG A 28 7.51 -2.98 -1.27
CA ARG A 28 7.22 -4.28 -1.89
C ARG A 28 6.52 -4.15 -3.24
N ALA A 29 5.62 -3.16 -3.38
CA ALA A 29 4.98 -2.87 -4.66
C ALA A 29 6.02 -2.39 -5.68
N ALA A 30 6.95 -1.51 -5.30
CA ALA A 30 8.04 -1.06 -6.16
C ALA A 30 8.95 -2.21 -6.60
N GLU A 31 9.32 -3.12 -5.68
CA GLU A 31 10.05 -4.35 -6.00
C GLU A 31 9.29 -5.25 -6.97
N ALA A 32 7.95 -5.26 -6.90
CA ALA A 32 7.06 -5.96 -7.84
C ALA A 32 6.81 -5.18 -9.16
N GLY A 33 7.51 -4.08 -9.39
CA GLY A 33 7.45 -3.29 -10.62
C GLY A 33 6.29 -2.27 -10.68
N PHE A 34 5.72 -1.88 -9.54
CA PHE A 34 4.76 -0.77 -9.49
C PHE A 34 5.50 0.56 -9.43
N THR A 35 4.93 1.59 -10.06
CA THR A 35 5.42 2.97 -9.97
C THR A 35 4.85 3.63 -8.72
N VAL A 36 5.72 4.20 -7.89
CA VAL A 36 5.29 5.02 -6.74
C VAL A 36 4.80 6.36 -7.28
N VAL A 37 3.58 6.73 -6.92
CA VAL A 37 2.89 7.95 -7.35
C VAL A 37 2.85 8.92 -6.17
N ASP A 38 3.22 10.18 -6.44
CA ASP A 38 3.12 11.26 -5.46
C ASP A 38 1.66 11.66 -5.22
N ASP A 39 1.33 12.05 -3.99
CA ASP A 39 0.00 12.55 -3.59
C ASP A 39 -0.21 14.02 -4.03
N ALA A 40 0.08 14.32 -5.29
CA ALA A 40 -0.12 15.64 -5.88
C ALA A 40 -1.56 15.79 -6.41
N PRO A 41 -2.22 16.94 -6.19
CA PRO A 41 -3.53 17.19 -6.78
C PRO A 41 -3.44 17.20 -8.32
N GLY A 42 -4.17 16.30 -8.99
CA GLY A 42 -4.60 16.53 -10.37
C GLY A 42 -4.44 15.40 -11.38
N ASP A 43 -3.48 14.47 -11.26
CA ASP A 43 -3.34 13.42 -12.28
C ASP A 43 -2.84 12.09 -11.69
N LEU A 44 -3.77 11.15 -11.53
CA LEU A 44 -3.43 9.75 -11.30
C LEU A 44 -3.12 9.08 -12.65
N PRO A 45 -2.08 8.23 -12.72
CA PRO A 45 -1.78 7.48 -13.93
C PRO A 45 -2.97 6.63 -14.42
N SER A 46 -3.28 6.76 -15.71
CA SER A 46 -4.38 6.07 -16.40
C SER A 46 -3.91 5.15 -17.53
N GLN A 47 -2.61 5.09 -17.78
CA GLN A 47 -2.00 4.20 -18.78
C GLN A 47 -1.80 2.78 -18.22
N PRO A 48 -1.63 1.76 -19.08
CA PRO A 48 -1.27 0.42 -18.62
C PRO A 48 -0.02 0.43 -17.73
N GLY A 49 -0.11 -0.25 -16.59
CA GLY A 49 0.94 -0.22 -15.58
C GLY A 49 0.45 -0.60 -14.18
N GLY A 50 1.39 -0.80 -13.26
CA GLY A 50 1.13 -0.92 -11.83
C GLY A 50 1.51 0.37 -11.12
N TYR A 51 0.67 0.83 -10.22
CA TYR A 51 0.87 2.08 -9.50
C TYR A 51 0.55 1.92 -8.01
N VAL A 52 1.29 2.59 -7.15
CA VAL A 52 1.06 2.62 -5.71
C VAL A 52 1.14 4.04 -5.19
N LEU A 53 0.17 4.44 -4.37
CA LEU A 53 0.10 5.74 -3.73
C LEU A 53 -0.09 5.57 -2.23
N VAL A 54 0.65 6.34 -1.44
CA VAL A 54 0.54 6.39 0.01
C VAL A 54 0.08 7.78 0.43
N ARG A 55 -0.89 7.84 1.34
CA ARG A 55 -1.40 9.09 1.90
C ARG A 55 -1.85 8.90 3.34
N ASP A 56 -1.28 9.66 4.28
CA ASP A 56 -1.71 9.73 5.68
C ASP A 56 -1.92 8.35 6.37
N GLY A 57 -1.06 7.38 6.09
CA GLY A 57 -1.16 6.02 6.66
C GLY A 57 -2.13 5.08 5.93
N ALA A 58 -2.73 5.52 4.82
CA ALA A 58 -3.42 4.68 3.85
C ALA A 58 -2.53 4.40 2.62
N VAL A 59 -2.78 3.28 1.95
CA VAL A 59 -2.08 2.89 0.72
C VAL A 59 -3.08 2.29 -0.27
N ILE A 60 -2.97 2.66 -1.54
CA ILE A 60 -3.73 2.05 -2.63
C ILE A 60 -2.72 1.61 -3.68
N ALA A 61 -2.82 0.34 -4.09
CA ALA A 61 -2.11 -0.18 -5.25
C ALA A 61 -3.13 -0.63 -6.30
N TRP A 62 -2.91 -0.26 -7.56
CA TRP A 62 -3.78 -0.63 -8.67
C TRP A 62 -2.97 -1.02 -9.89
N ARG A 63 -3.60 -1.78 -10.79
CA ARG A 63 -3.00 -2.19 -12.06
C ARG A 63 -3.99 -1.97 -13.19
N ILE A 64 -3.53 -1.33 -14.25
CA ILE A 64 -4.26 -1.13 -15.50
C ILE A 64 -3.67 -2.12 -16.52
N PRO A 65 -4.48 -3.05 -17.07
CA PRO A 65 -3.98 -4.01 -18.07
C PRO A 65 -3.70 -3.33 -19.41
N GLU A 66 -2.78 -3.91 -20.19
CA GLU A 66 -2.48 -3.42 -21.56
C GLU A 66 -3.70 -3.45 -22.48
N ASN A 67 -4.47 -4.55 -22.42
CA ASN A 67 -5.67 -4.73 -23.21
C ASN A 67 -6.90 -4.57 -22.31
N GLN A 68 -7.49 -3.37 -22.32
CA GLN A 68 -8.75 -3.13 -21.62
C GLN A 68 -9.91 -3.79 -22.38
N PRO A 69 -10.80 -4.53 -21.69
CA PRO A 69 -12.01 -5.05 -22.32
C PRO A 69 -12.96 -3.89 -22.68
N GLU A 70 -13.85 -4.13 -23.65
CA GLU A 70 -14.89 -3.16 -24.08
C GLU A 70 -15.72 -2.62 -22.91
N HIS A 71 -15.91 -3.45 -21.88
CA HIS A 71 -16.56 -3.09 -20.63
C HIS A 71 -15.61 -3.34 -19.44
N PRO A 72 -14.79 -2.34 -19.05
CA PRO A 72 -13.88 -2.47 -17.91
C PRO A 72 -14.64 -2.64 -16.60
N SER A 73 -14.06 -3.43 -15.70
CA SER A 73 -14.59 -3.66 -14.36
C SER A 73 -13.48 -3.56 -13.32
N PHE A 74 -13.83 -3.14 -12.11
CA PHE A 74 -12.90 -3.09 -10.99
C PHE A 74 -12.96 -4.39 -10.20
N ARG A 75 -11.79 -4.92 -9.84
CA ARG A 75 -11.63 -5.98 -8.83
C ARG A 75 -10.91 -5.36 -7.65
N ILE A 76 -11.63 -5.18 -6.53
CA ILE A 76 -11.13 -4.43 -5.37
C ILE A 76 -11.06 -5.38 -4.17
N ILE A 77 -9.92 -5.34 -3.48
CA ILE A 77 -9.72 -5.98 -2.18
C ILE A 77 -9.37 -4.87 -1.19
N GLY A 78 -10.07 -4.83 -0.07
CA GLY A 78 -9.86 -3.85 0.99
C GLY A 78 -9.36 -4.48 2.28
N ALA A 79 -8.48 -3.77 2.97
CA ALA A 79 -8.01 -4.03 4.33
C ALA A 79 -7.72 -2.68 5.01
N HIS A 80 -7.42 -2.70 6.31
CA HIS A 80 -7.03 -1.50 7.06
C HIS A 80 -5.60 -1.67 7.61
N THR A 81 -4.86 -0.56 7.72
CA THR A 81 -3.44 -0.52 8.12
C THR A 81 -3.26 -0.28 9.62
N ASP A 82 -4.32 0.12 10.32
CA ASP A 82 -4.32 0.44 11.74
C ASP A 82 -4.77 -0.72 12.62
N SER A 83 -4.33 -0.67 13.86
CA SER A 83 -4.76 -1.56 14.93
C SER A 83 -4.95 -0.73 16.19
N PRO A 84 -5.85 -1.14 17.11
CA PRO A 84 -5.94 -0.50 18.42
C PRO A 84 -4.57 -0.40 19.08
N HIS A 85 -4.20 0.81 19.48
CA HIS A 85 -2.95 1.06 20.20
C HIS A 85 -3.20 2.06 21.32
N LEU A 86 -2.33 2.04 22.33
CA LEU A 86 -2.29 3.12 23.31
C LEU A 86 -1.69 4.36 22.63
N PRO A 87 -2.34 5.52 22.66
CA PRO A 87 -1.68 6.76 22.29
C PRO A 87 -0.44 6.91 23.18
N GLY A 88 0.70 7.25 22.59
CA GLY A 88 1.87 7.62 23.40
C GLY A 88 1.44 8.74 24.35
N GLN A 89 1.74 8.60 25.64
CA GLN A 89 1.86 9.79 26.50
C GLN A 89 2.84 10.70 25.76
N THR A 90 2.34 11.81 25.24
CA THR A 90 3.23 12.87 24.75
C THR A 90 4.16 13.17 25.90
N ALA A 91 5.47 13.01 25.68
CA ALA A 91 6.44 13.63 26.57
C ALA A 91 6.02 15.10 26.68
N ALA A 92 5.60 15.49 27.89
CA ALA A 92 5.23 16.85 28.20
C ALA A 92 6.34 17.76 27.68
N LYS A 93 5.95 18.79 26.95
CA LYS A 93 6.83 19.91 26.64
C LYS A 93 7.07 20.73 27.91
#